data_AF-A0A317IZ12-F1
#
_entry.id   AF-A0A317IZ12-F1
#
_cell.length_a   1.000
_cell.length_b   1.000
_cell.length_c   1.000
_cell.angle_alpha   90.00
_cell.angle_beta   90.00
_cell.angle_gamma   90.00
#
_symmetry.space_group_name_H-M   'P 1'
#
loop_
_entity.id
_entity.type
_entity.pdbx_description
1 polymer ?
#
loop_
_entity_poly.entity_id
_entity_poly.type
_entity_poly.pdbx_seq_one_letter_code
_entity_poly.pdbx_strand_id
1 'polypeptide(L)'
;MPDSYSYIAEMGIILTIYIFIVILVTKFSTDRYILGVSTLFGVMAAILEIVHISIENFGHLNGHAEAVSTGIFMITLFLIFGVSGFYIAIRTKKISSGVWGGSWSAVVCMLLVMTYGLSQLFWSFAAIEKHNIGNPDFIRTGWTDMHAFVIADIFEACFKVLFLGPIIGIIFGLFGAAIAQFFVRKNLNR
;
A
#
# COMPACT_ATOMS: atom_id res chain seq x y z
N MET A 1 -13.89 -13.24 22.23
CA MET A 1 -13.80 -12.24 21.15
C MET A 1 -15.11 -11.47 21.12
N PRO A 2 -15.17 -10.23 21.62
CA PRO A 2 -16.32 -9.39 21.39
C PRO A 2 -16.50 -9.23 19.87
N ASP A 3 -17.68 -9.61 19.36
CA ASP A 3 -18.18 -9.46 17.99
C ASP A 3 -17.33 -10.00 16.82
N SER A 4 -16.98 -11.30 16.84
CA SER A 4 -16.36 -11.98 15.68
C SER A 4 -17.14 -11.80 14.36
N TYR A 5 -18.47 -11.68 14.43
CA TYR A 5 -19.33 -11.44 13.26
C TYR A 5 -19.16 -10.04 12.67
N SER A 6 -18.97 -9.00 13.50
CA SER A 6 -18.78 -7.64 13.00
C SER A 6 -17.43 -7.52 12.28
N TYR A 7 -16.38 -8.13 12.83
CA TYR A 7 -15.06 -8.19 12.22
C TYR A 7 -15.10 -8.88 10.84
N ILE A 8 -15.72 -10.06 10.73
CA ILE A 8 -15.86 -10.76 9.44
C ILE A 8 -16.65 -9.92 8.43
N ALA A 9 -17.73 -9.28 8.86
CA ALA A 9 -18.56 -8.44 8.00
C ALA A 9 -17.77 -7.21 7.49
N GLU A 10 -17.02 -6.55 8.37
CA GLU A 10 -16.18 -5.41 8.01
C GLU A 10 -15.13 -5.79 6.96
N MET A 11 -14.45 -6.92 7.15
CA MET A 11 -13.46 -7.43 6.18
C MET A 11 -14.10 -7.79 4.83
N GLY A 12 -15.30 -8.39 4.85
CA GLY A 12 -16.06 -8.67 3.63
C GLY A 12 -16.43 -7.40 2.85
N ILE A 13 -16.80 -6.33 3.56
CA ILE A 13 -17.13 -5.03 2.96
C ILE A 13 -15.86 -4.39 2.35
N ILE A 14 -14.75 -4.34 3.10
CA ILE A 14 -13.48 -3.77 2.61
C ILE A 14 -13.01 -4.51 1.35
N LEU A 15 -13.05 -5.84 1.36
CA LEU A 15 -12.66 -6.63 0.20
C LEU A 15 -13.55 -6.35 -1.01
N THR A 16 -14.86 -6.23 -0.81
CA THR A 16 -15.82 -5.93 -1.88
C THR A 16 -15.56 -4.54 -2.49
N ILE A 17 -15.31 -3.54 -1.64
CA ILE A 17 -14.95 -2.19 -2.09
C ILE A 17 -13.62 -2.23 -2.84
N TYR A 18 -12.63 -2.97 -2.34
CA TYR A 18 -11.33 -3.11 -2.99
C TYR A 18 -11.45 -3.77 -4.37
N ILE A 19 -12.25 -4.84 -4.51
CA ILE A 19 -12.54 -5.47 -5.81
C ILE A 19 -13.13 -4.44 -6.77
N PHE A 20 -14.08 -3.61 -6.31
CA PHE A 20 -14.67 -2.56 -7.13
C PHE A 20 -13.64 -1.50 -7.56
N ILE A 21 -12.75 -1.09 -6.65
CA ILE A 21 -11.64 -0.17 -6.95
C ILE A 21 -10.72 -0.79 -8.00
N VAL A 22 -10.30 -2.04 -7.84
CA VAL A 22 -9.44 -2.73 -8.80
C VAL A 22 -10.11 -2.80 -10.17
N ILE A 23 -11.38 -3.20 -10.23
CA ILE A 23 -12.16 -3.24 -11.48
C ILE A 23 -12.19 -1.86 -12.15
N LEU A 24 -12.45 -0.79 -11.38
CA LEU A 24 -12.44 0.58 -11.90
C LEU A 24 -11.07 0.97 -12.45
N VAL A 25 -10.01 0.79 -11.66
CA VAL A 25 -8.64 1.15 -12.03
C VAL A 25 -8.20 0.39 -13.29
N THR A 26 -8.49 -0.92 -13.37
CA THR A 26 -8.17 -1.74 -14.54
C THR A 26 -8.96 -1.30 -15.77
N LYS A 27 -10.25 -0.98 -15.62
CA LYS A 27 -11.11 -0.52 -16.73
C LYS A 27 -10.60 0.77 -17.37
N PHE A 28 -10.02 1.68 -16.60
CA PHE A 28 -9.48 2.94 -17.12
C PHE A 28 -8.02 2.85 -17.55
N SER A 29 -7.35 1.72 -17.28
CA SER A 29 -5.96 1.46 -17.62
C SER A 29 -5.82 0.44 -18.75
N THR A 30 -6.75 0.39 -19.72
CA THR A 30 -6.78 -0.64 -20.77
C THR A 30 -5.56 -0.65 -21.71
N ASP A 31 -4.75 0.40 -21.68
CA ASP A 31 -3.51 0.45 -22.44
C ASP A 31 -2.43 -0.43 -21.78
N ARG A 32 -1.98 -1.46 -22.49
CA ARG A 32 -0.93 -2.39 -22.05
C ARG A 32 0.35 -1.67 -21.63
N TYR A 33 0.67 -0.53 -22.25
CA TYR A 33 1.83 0.28 -21.87
C TYR A 33 1.65 0.89 -20.48
N ILE A 34 0.47 1.48 -20.21
CA ILE A 34 0.15 2.08 -18.90
C ILE A 34 0.24 1.01 -17.81
N LEU A 35 -0.37 -0.16 -18.03
CA LEU A 35 -0.32 -1.27 -17.08
C LEU A 35 1.12 -1.74 -16.86
N GLY A 36 1.90 -1.95 -17.92
CA GLY A 36 3.27 -2.43 -17.80
C GLY A 36 4.17 -1.50 -16.99
N VAL A 37 4.13 -0.19 -17.28
CA VAL A 37 4.93 0.81 -16.56
C VAL A 37 4.45 0.95 -15.11
N SER A 38 3.14 1.01 -14.89
CA SER A 38 2.57 1.14 -13.55
C SER A 38 2.89 -0.08 -12.68
N THR A 39 2.82 -1.29 -13.24
CA THR A 39 3.22 -2.53 -12.56
C THR A 39 4.70 -2.50 -12.20
N LEU A 40 5.60 -2.01 -13.07
CA LEU A 40 7.02 -1.88 -12.75
C LEU A 40 7.23 -1.00 -11.51
N PHE A 41 6.63 0.19 -11.48
CA PHE A 41 6.71 1.06 -10.31
C PHE A 41 6.09 0.43 -9.06
N GLY A 42 4.97 -0.29 -9.22
CA GLY A 42 4.33 -1.00 -8.11
C GLY A 42 5.18 -2.12 -7.53
N VAL A 43 5.91 -2.86 -8.36
CA VAL A 43 6.89 -3.87 -7.93
C VAL A 43 8.07 -3.23 -7.21
N MET A 44 8.60 -2.11 -7.73
CA MET A 44 9.67 -1.37 -7.05
C MET A 44 9.24 -0.89 -5.66
N ALA A 45 8.03 -0.33 -5.56
CA ALA A 45 7.42 0.06 -4.30
C ALA A 45 7.25 -1.14 -3.35
N ALA A 46 6.76 -2.27 -3.86
CA ALA A 46 6.60 -3.49 -3.06
C ALA A 46 7.91 -4.01 -2.48
N ILE A 47 8.98 -4.03 -3.28
CA ILE A 47 10.31 -4.48 -2.82
C ILE A 47 10.78 -3.59 -1.66
N LEU A 48 10.62 -2.27 -1.81
CA LEU A 48 11.01 -1.30 -0.79
C LEU A 48 10.22 -1.49 0.51
N GLU A 49 8.91 -1.71 0.42
CA GLU A 49 8.06 -1.94 1.59
C GLU A 49 8.30 -3.31 2.24
N ILE A 50 8.56 -4.35 1.46
CA ILE A 50 8.93 -5.67 2.00
C ILE A 50 10.23 -5.57 2.82
N VAL A 51 11.20 -4.78 2.35
CA VAL A 51 12.43 -4.51 3.10
C VAL A 51 12.12 -3.74 4.38
N HIS A 52 11.25 -2.73 4.34
CA HIS A 52 10.81 -1.99 5.52
C HIS A 52 10.17 -2.89 6.58
N ILE A 53 9.16 -3.67 6.20
CA ILE A 53 8.47 -4.62 7.10
C ILE A 53 9.47 -5.64 7.66
N SER A 54 10.44 -6.09 6.86
CA SER A 54 11.50 -6.98 7.35
C SER A 54 12.37 -6.30 8.42
N ILE A 55 12.74 -5.04 8.21
CA ILE A 55 13.53 -4.27 9.17
C ILE A 55 12.72 -3.99 10.45
N GLU A 56 11.44 -3.68 10.32
CA GLU A 56 10.54 -3.43 11.45
C GLU A 56 10.39 -4.70 12.31
N ASN A 57 10.07 -5.83 11.67
CA ASN A 57 9.80 -7.08 12.39
C ASN A 57 11.07 -7.77 12.94
N PHE A 58 12.24 -7.57 12.32
CA PHE A 58 13.48 -8.30 12.68
C PHE A 58 14.64 -7.41 13.13
N GLY A 59 14.60 -6.10 12.86
CA GLY A 59 15.69 -5.16 13.12
C GLY A 59 15.78 -4.69 14.57
N HIS A 60 14.79 -5.00 15.43
CA HIS A 60 14.73 -4.60 16.84
C HIS A 60 15.01 -3.11 17.04
N LEU A 61 14.38 -2.28 16.21
CA LEU A 61 14.49 -0.83 16.32
C LEU A 61 13.83 -0.36 17.64
N ASN A 62 14.31 0.76 18.17
CA ASN A 62 13.57 1.45 19.23
C ASN A 62 12.38 2.22 18.61
N GLY A 63 11.37 2.53 19.41
CA GLY A 63 10.14 3.14 18.88
C GLY A 63 10.34 4.48 18.14
N HIS A 64 11.40 5.25 18.45
CA HIS A 64 11.70 6.47 17.69
C HIS A 64 12.30 6.16 16.31
N ALA A 65 13.26 5.24 16.24
CA ALA A 65 13.88 4.81 14.99
C ALA A 65 12.87 4.12 14.07
N GLU A 66 11.96 3.32 14.65
CA GLU A 66 10.85 2.70 13.94
C GLU A 66 9.93 3.75 13.32
N ALA A 67 9.44 4.72 14.11
CA ALA A 67 8.58 5.80 13.61
C ALA A 67 9.23 6.62 12.48
N VAL A 68 10.51 6.95 12.63
CA VAL A 68 11.27 7.67 11.59
C VAL A 68 11.45 6.82 10.34
N SER A 69 11.77 5.54 10.50
CA SER A 69 11.90 4.59 9.38
C SER A 69 10.60 4.51 8.59
N THR A 70 9.49 4.20 9.28
CA THR A 70 8.15 4.11 8.68
C THR A 70 7.77 5.39 7.95
N GLY A 71 8.02 6.56 8.55
CA GLY A 71 7.78 7.84 7.87
C GLY A 71 8.56 8.01 6.56
N ILE A 72 9.85 7.64 6.55
CA ILE A 72 10.70 7.72 5.34
C ILE A 72 10.20 6.75 4.26
N PHE A 73 9.89 5.51 4.63
CA PHE A 73 9.40 4.50 3.70
C PHE A 73 8.03 4.92 3.10
N MET A 74 7.10 5.40 3.92
CA MET A 74 5.80 5.92 3.45
C MET A 74 5.96 7.08 2.45
N ILE A 75 6.78 8.08 2.76
CA ILE A 75 7.04 9.20 1.83
C ILE A 75 7.63 8.68 0.52
N THR A 76 8.55 7.72 0.61
CA THR A 76 9.20 7.14 -0.57
C THR A 76 8.20 6.39 -1.45
N LEU A 77 7.30 5.59 -0.86
CA LEU A 77 6.22 4.93 -1.58
C LEU A 77 5.32 5.93 -2.30
N PHE A 78 4.91 6.99 -1.59
CA PHE A 78 4.05 8.03 -2.15
C PHE A 78 4.71 8.73 -3.35
N LEU A 79 6.01 9.01 -3.24
CA LEU A 79 6.81 9.55 -4.34
C LEU A 79 6.89 8.57 -5.52
N ILE A 80 7.06 7.27 -5.29
CA ILE A 80 7.08 6.26 -6.37
C ILE A 80 5.73 6.26 -7.11
N PHE A 81 4.60 6.33 -6.41
CA PHE A 81 3.27 6.41 -7.03
C PHE A 81 3.11 7.70 -7.84
N GLY A 82 3.61 8.83 -7.31
CA GLY A 82 3.63 10.10 -8.03
C GLY A 82 4.51 10.08 -9.27
N VAL A 83 5.71 9.49 -9.20
CA VAL A 83 6.63 9.33 -10.34
C VAL A 83 6.00 8.45 -11.42
N SER A 84 5.30 7.39 -11.04
CA SER A 84 4.53 6.56 -11.97
C SER A 84 3.50 7.41 -12.73
N GLY A 85 2.69 8.19 -12.02
CA GLY A 85 1.69 9.07 -12.62
C GLY A 85 2.29 10.17 -13.49
N PHE A 86 3.40 10.78 -13.06
CA PHE A 86 4.16 11.76 -13.82
C PHE A 86 4.67 11.16 -15.15
N TYR A 87 5.35 10.02 -15.09
CA TYR A 87 5.95 9.38 -16.25
C TYR A 87 4.89 9.02 -17.30
N ILE A 88 3.77 8.45 -16.85
CA ILE A 88 2.66 8.06 -17.72
C ILE A 88 1.97 9.29 -18.32
N ALA A 89 1.76 10.34 -17.54
CA ALA A 89 1.14 11.58 -18.02
C ALA A 89 2.01 12.31 -19.05
N ILE A 90 3.35 12.30 -18.92
CA ILE A 90 4.26 12.84 -19.94
C ILE A 90 4.08 12.10 -21.26
N ARG A 91 4.03 10.76 -21.22
CA ARG A 91 3.99 9.92 -22.42
C ARG A 91 2.64 9.96 -23.13
N THR A 92 1.57 9.88 -22.36
CA THR A 92 0.19 9.82 -22.88
C THR A 92 -0.42 11.21 -23.12
N LYS A 93 0.20 12.26 -22.55
CA LYS A 93 -0.31 13.63 -22.52
C LYS A 93 -1.69 13.76 -21.86
N LYS A 94 -2.12 12.79 -21.04
CA LYS A 94 -3.41 12.76 -20.35
C LYS A 94 -3.22 12.68 -18.84
N ILE A 95 -3.84 13.59 -18.09
CA ILE A 95 -3.80 13.57 -16.62
C ILE A 95 -4.44 12.29 -16.08
N SER A 96 -5.61 11.93 -16.62
CA SER A 96 -6.37 10.76 -16.19
C SER A 96 -5.54 9.48 -16.29
N SER A 97 -4.77 9.30 -17.36
CA SER A 97 -3.86 8.16 -17.51
C SER A 97 -2.79 8.12 -16.42
N GLY A 98 -2.25 9.27 -16.01
CA GLY A 98 -1.30 9.34 -14.90
C GLY A 98 -1.93 9.03 -13.54
N VAL A 99 -3.16 9.52 -13.29
CA VAL A 99 -3.91 9.22 -12.06
C VAL A 99 -4.16 7.72 -11.94
N TRP A 100 -4.68 7.09 -13.00
CA TRP A 100 -4.96 5.66 -13.01
C TRP A 100 -3.69 4.82 -12.95
N GLY A 101 -2.60 5.27 -13.59
CA GLY A 101 -1.31 4.62 -13.49
C GLY A 101 -0.72 4.64 -12.07
N GLY A 102 -0.80 5.79 -11.39
CA GLY A 102 -0.41 5.91 -9.98
C GLY A 102 -1.24 5.01 -9.06
N SER A 103 -2.56 4.97 -9.28
CA SER A 103 -3.46 4.08 -8.53
C SER A 103 -3.17 2.59 -8.79
N TRP A 104 -2.93 2.19 -10.04
CA TRP A 104 -2.58 0.81 -10.38
C TRP A 104 -1.23 0.40 -9.79
N SER A 105 -0.23 1.29 -9.82
CA SER A 105 1.05 1.07 -9.15
C SER A 105 0.86 0.76 -7.66
N ALA A 106 0.01 1.54 -6.98
CA ALA A 106 -0.33 1.29 -5.58
C ALA A 106 -1.07 -0.04 -5.37
N VAL A 107 -2.02 -0.39 -6.24
CA VAL A 107 -2.72 -1.70 -6.20
C VAL A 107 -1.72 -2.85 -6.26
N VAL A 108 -0.80 -2.83 -7.23
CA VAL A 108 0.23 -3.87 -7.37
C VAL A 108 1.13 -3.94 -6.14
N CYS A 109 1.55 -2.78 -5.62
CA CYS A 109 2.34 -2.69 -4.40
C CYS A 109 1.64 -3.37 -3.22
N MET A 110 0.40 -2.97 -2.93
CA MET A 110 -0.34 -3.48 -1.77
C MET A 110 -0.65 -4.97 -1.88
N LEU A 111 -0.93 -5.49 -3.07
CA LEU A 111 -1.14 -6.93 -3.28
C LEU A 111 0.13 -7.74 -2.96
N LEU A 112 1.29 -7.29 -3.40
CA LEU A 112 2.56 -7.97 -3.14
C LEU A 112 2.95 -7.87 -1.66
N VAL A 113 2.81 -6.69 -1.05
CA VAL A 113 3.10 -6.45 0.37
C VAL A 113 2.17 -7.27 1.27
N MET A 114 0.87 -7.28 0.98
CA MET A 114 -0.09 -8.13 1.70
C MET A 114 0.30 -9.61 1.58
N THR A 115 0.65 -10.07 0.37
CA THR A 115 1.08 -11.47 0.17
C THR A 115 2.30 -11.79 1.04
N TYR A 116 3.26 -10.86 1.11
CA TYR A 116 4.42 -11.01 1.99
C TYR A 116 4.03 -11.03 3.47
N GLY A 117 3.24 -10.06 3.95
CA GLY A 117 2.79 -9.99 5.35
C GLY A 117 2.01 -11.23 5.78
N LEU A 118 1.06 -11.69 4.96
CA LEU A 118 0.34 -12.95 5.22
C LEU A 118 1.27 -14.17 5.17
N SER A 119 2.30 -14.17 4.31
CA SER A 119 3.26 -15.27 4.29
C SER A 119 4.00 -15.41 5.61
N GLN A 120 4.27 -14.31 6.32
CA GLN A 120 4.99 -14.33 7.60
C GLN A 120 4.26 -15.14 8.68
N LEU A 121 2.94 -15.30 8.57
CA LEU A 121 2.16 -16.19 9.45
C LEU A 121 2.61 -17.65 9.39
N PHE A 122 3.24 -18.07 8.28
CA PHE A 122 3.67 -19.46 8.11
C PHE A 122 5.11 -19.72 8.58
N TRP A 123 5.98 -18.72 8.57
CA TRP A 123 7.42 -18.91 8.80
C TRP A 123 8.06 -17.97 9.83
N SER A 124 7.34 -16.96 10.32
CA SER A 124 7.84 -16.01 11.34
C SER A 124 6.85 -15.69 12.45
N PHE A 125 5.77 -16.48 12.57
CA PHE A 125 4.72 -16.24 13.54
C PHE A 125 5.24 -16.03 14.98
N ALA A 126 6.09 -16.94 15.47
CA ALA A 126 6.63 -16.87 16.83
C ALA A 126 7.47 -15.61 17.10
N ALA A 127 8.17 -15.09 16.08
CA ALA A 127 8.94 -13.86 16.20
C ALA A 127 8.03 -12.62 16.32
N ILE A 128 6.97 -12.58 15.51
CA ILE A 128 5.97 -11.50 15.52
C ILE A 128 5.17 -11.52 16.83
N GLU A 129 4.82 -12.71 17.31
CA GLU A 129 4.12 -12.86 18.60
C GLU A 129 4.97 -12.31 19.75
N LYS A 130 6.26 -12.62 19.76
CA LYS A 130 7.20 -12.08 20.75
C LYS A 130 7.33 -10.56 20.65
N HIS A 131 7.36 -10.01 19.43
CA HIS A 131 7.44 -8.56 19.20
C HIS A 131 6.19 -7.83 19.74
N ASN A 132 5.03 -8.47 19.71
CA ASN A 132 3.77 -7.91 20.19
C ASN A 132 3.55 -8.02 21.70
N ILE A 133 4.46 -8.65 22.45
CA ILE A 133 4.37 -8.72 23.91
C ILE A 133 4.47 -7.31 24.50
N GLY A 134 3.41 -6.90 25.20
CA GLY A 134 3.32 -5.55 25.77
C GLY A 134 2.89 -4.47 24.77
N ASN A 135 2.46 -4.86 23.57
CA ASN A 135 1.86 -3.93 22.62
C ASN A 135 0.67 -3.21 23.29
N PRO A 136 0.67 -1.85 23.32
CA PRO A 136 -0.43 -1.07 23.90
C PRO A 136 -1.81 -1.43 23.32
N ASP A 137 -1.89 -1.80 22.04
CA ASP A 137 -3.15 -2.18 21.40
C ASP A 137 -3.67 -3.54 21.88
N PHE A 138 -2.79 -4.51 22.13
CA PHE A 138 -3.19 -5.77 22.77
C PHE A 138 -3.80 -5.52 24.16
N ILE A 139 -3.14 -4.67 24.96
CA ILE A 139 -3.60 -4.31 26.31
C ILE A 139 -4.93 -3.54 26.24
N ARG A 140 -5.03 -2.57 25.32
CA ARG A 140 -6.21 -1.69 25.16
C ARG A 140 -7.44 -2.44 24.67
N THR A 141 -7.26 -3.42 23.78
CA THR A 141 -8.36 -4.19 23.17
C THR A 141 -8.90 -5.29 24.10
N GLY A 142 -8.19 -5.60 25.19
CA GLY A 142 -8.62 -6.58 26.18
C GLY A 142 -8.57 -8.04 25.69
N TRP A 143 -7.77 -8.31 24.65
CA TRP A 143 -7.56 -9.68 24.17
C TRP A 143 -6.83 -10.50 25.23
N THR A 144 -7.26 -11.74 25.40
CA THR A 144 -6.66 -12.69 26.35
C THR A 144 -5.69 -13.66 25.68
N ASP A 145 -5.69 -13.71 24.35
CA ASP A 145 -4.89 -14.63 23.54
C ASP A 145 -4.04 -13.82 22.54
N MET A 146 -2.73 -13.80 22.78
CA MET A 146 -1.76 -13.08 21.93
C MET A 146 -1.70 -13.68 20.53
N HIS A 147 -1.81 -15.00 20.41
CA HIS A 147 -1.76 -15.70 19.13
C HIS A 147 -2.91 -15.23 18.23
N ALA A 148 -4.11 -15.23 18.77
CA ALA A 148 -5.29 -14.80 18.04
C ALA A 148 -5.27 -13.28 17.75
N PHE A 149 -4.70 -12.47 18.65
CA PHE A 149 -4.52 -11.03 18.45
C PHE A 149 -3.59 -10.74 17.27
N VAL A 150 -2.41 -11.38 17.21
CA VAL A 150 -1.42 -11.18 16.14
C VAL A 150 -2.00 -11.50 14.77
N ILE A 151 -2.81 -12.57 14.68
CA ILE A 151 -3.50 -12.91 13.44
C ILE A 151 -4.45 -11.76 13.04
N ALA A 152 -5.30 -11.33 13.96
CA ALA A 152 -6.27 -10.26 13.70
C ALA A 152 -5.60 -8.93 13.33
N ASP A 153 -4.49 -8.59 13.99
CA ASP A 153 -3.70 -7.38 13.75
C ASP A 153 -3.07 -7.40 12.35
N ILE A 154 -2.45 -8.51 11.94
CA ILE A 154 -1.90 -8.67 10.59
C ILE A 154 -3.00 -8.54 9.52
N PHE A 155 -4.16 -9.16 9.73
CA PHE A 155 -5.28 -9.02 8.81
C PHE A 155 -5.75 -7.57 8.73
N GLU A 156 -5.99 -6.93 9.88
CA GLU A 156 -6.43 -5.53 9.94
C GLU A 156 -5.44 -4.59 9.23
N ALA A 157 -4.13 -4.75 9.47
CA ALA A 157 -3.09 -4.00 8.78
C ALA A 157 -3.15 -4.21 7.26
N CYS A 158 -3.23 -5.47 6.80
CA CYS A 158 -3.36 -5.81 5.38
C CYS A 158 -4.58 -5.16 4.72
N PHE A 159 -5.74 -5.17 5.40
CA PHE A 159 -6.96 -4.58 4.87
C PHE A 159 -6.91 -3.05 4.82
N LYS A 160 -6.34 -2.40 5.82
CA LYS A 160 -6.13 -0.94 5.82
C LYS A 160 -5.26 -0.51 4.64
N VAL A 161 -4.15 -1.19 4.39
CA VAL A 161 -3.24 -0.82 3.29
C VAL A 161 -3.84 -1.12 1.91
N LEU A 162 -4.59 -2.22 1.77
CA LEU A 162 -5.38 -2.52 0.57
C LEU A 162 -6.35 -1.38 0.24
N PHE A 163 -7.09 -0.90 1.23
CA PHE A 163 -8.09 0.15 1.02
C PHE A 163 -7.44 1.52 0.76
N LEU A 164 -6.47 1.91 1.58
CA LEU A 164 -5.85 3.24 1.50
C LEU A 164 -4.89 3.38 0.31
N GLY A 165 -4.20 2.31 -0.07
CA GLY A 165 -3.18 2.33 -1.12
C GLY A 165 -3.66 2.94 -2.44
N PRO A 166 -4.77 2.46 -3.04
CA PRO A 166 -5.30 3.02 -4.29
C PRO A 166 -5.70 4.49 -4.18
N ILE A 167 -6.24 4.92 -3.03
CA ILE A 167 -6.64 6.32 -2.78
C ILE A 167 -5.40 7.21 -2.75
N ILE A 168 -4.38 6.78 -2.01
CA ILE A 168 -3.07 7.45 -1.98
C ILE A 168 -2.45 7.48 -3.38
N GLY A 169 -2.52 6.38 -4.12
CA GLY A 169 -2.05 6.29 -5.50
C GLY A 169 -2.76 7.26 -6.44
N ILE A 170 -4.07 7.50 -6.27
CA ILE A 170 -4.82 8.53 -7.01
C ILE A 170 -4.31 9.92 -6.65
N ILE A 171 -4.15 10.23 -5.36
CA ILE A 171 -3.72 11.56 -4.88
C ILE A 171 -2.32 11.88 -5.42
N PHE A 172 -1.35 11.01 -5.18
CA PHE A 172 0.03 11.23 -5.61
C PHE A 172 0.18 11.08 -7.12
N GLY A 173 -0.55 10.17 -7.76
CA GLY A 173 -0.65 10.06 -9.21
C GLY A 173 -1.18 11.33 -9.86
N LEU A 174 -2.17 11.99 -9.26
CA LEU A 174 -2.69 13.29 -9.70
C LEU A 174 -1.62 14.38 -9.59
N PHE A 175 -0.92 14.49 -8.45
CA PHE A 175 0.17 15.45 -8.29
C PHE A 175 1.25 15.25 -9.33
N GLY A 176 1.72 14.01 -9.52
CA GLY A 176 2.70 13.67 -10.56
C GLY A 176 2.20 14.03 -11.96
N ALA A 177 0.96 13.67 -12.28
CA ALA A 177 0.35 13.96 -13.58
C ALA A 177 0.17 15.47 -13.84
N ALA A 178 -0.18 16.25 -12.82
CA ALA A 178 -0.31 17.70 -12.91
C ALA A 178 1.05 18.37 -13.19
N ILE A 179 2.11 17.94 -12.49
CA ILE A 179 3.48 18.40 -12.74
C ILE A 179 3.88 18.06 -14.18
N ALA A 180 3.63 16.84 -14.66
CA ALA A 180 3.93 16.42 -16.03
C ALA A 180 3.28 17.33 -17.09
N GLN A 181 2.00 17.68 -16.91
CA GLN A 181 1.29 18.57 -17.84
C GLN A 181 1.88 19.96 -17.91
N PHE A 182 2.36 20.48 -16.78
CA PHE A 182 3.05 21.77 -16.75
C PHE A 182 4.30 21.75 -17.65
N PHE A 183 5.10 20.67 -17.59
CA PHE A 183 6.26 20.49 -18.47
C PHE A 183 5.88 20.31 -19.95
N VAL A 184 4.86 19.51 -20.24
CA VAL A 184 4.39 19.28 -21.63
C VAL A 184 3.89 20.58 -22.27
N ARG A 185 3.10 21.38 -21.56
CA ARG A 185 2.61 22.68 -22.06
C ARG A 185 3.74 23.66 -22.34
N LYS A 186 4.74 23.72 -21.45
CA LYS A 186 5.90 24.61 -21.63
C LYS A 186 6.70 24.30 -22.89
N ASN A 187 6.85 23.01 -23.24
CA ASN A 187 7.57 22.59 -24.43
C ASN A 187 6.80 22.83 -25.75
N LEU A 188 5.48 22.98 -25.70
CA LEU A 188 4.67 23.30 -26.88
C LEU A 188 4.66 24.80 -27.23
N ASN A 189 5.03 25.65 -26.26
CA ASN A 189 5.06 27.10 -26.43
C ASN A 189 6.47 27.65 -26.76
N ARG A 190 7.42 26.76 -27.07
CA ARG A 190 8.77 27.09 -27.55
C ARG A 190 8.90 26.65 -29.00
#